data_AF-A0A167RLL7-F1
#
_entry.id   AF-A0A167RLL7-F1
#
_cell.length_a   1.000
_cell.length_b   1.000
_cell.length_c   1.000
_cell.angle_alpha   90.00
_cell.angle_beta   90.00
_cell.angle_gamma   90.00
#
_symmetry.space_group_name_H-M   'P 1'
#
loop_
_entity.id
_entity.type
_entity.pdbx_description
1 polymer ?
#
loop_
_entity_poly.entity_id
_entity_poly.type
_entity_poly.pdbx_seq_one_letter_code
_entity_poly.pdbx_strand_id
1 'polypeptide(L)'
;MLPTTKRSKKLLLEQLASCASCGQGIAKLLLRGTKQELDDAFDMHYLCTHCAPAVPAQQGVRKRVKQTEDCTLPTVCDVCLRTRGRGGIVPRREGSVLQFAVEVVCLPCTEKYKRCSDCGGGSGRLGVGKWRCKELFDEGRKTCNLSHARLGTGELELAVWEVPDDVDQELQIETVLNACENLWKENVLRMAVPEILDSDAESPLGLKTFQDIQDKILQHGWPAREFVMRDETYSGQRKYLALTWAKNRPRRGKTTTIGERTGKVVKDDDWLFANIRRTRIFAPAGSMLVGIWLSHWDMNRRTIHISTTSPFDPGDLEDRSVVAIAETLNRIITTGSNDAAAILPPAHVWVTYNELSPVIEQRMEDALIKKKGFFPLDEYVQRFPDVKREDFVEPKYTRVVKATGWKQGDPGIDTPVHILVKTLGKSMNWYRLQKLKMQEVSTSLLRRGCPLGL
;
A
#
# COMPACT_ATOMS: atom_id res chain seq x y z
N MET A 1 11.69 31.15 -33.70
CA MET A 1 11.15 29.84 -33.29
C MET A 1 12.22 28.79 -33.54
N LEU A 2 12.81 28.22 -32.49
CA LEU A 2 13.80 27.15 -32.62
C LEU A 2 13.09 25.82 -32.98
N PRO A 3 13.67 24.97 -33.84
CA PRO A 3 13.04 23.72 -34.23
C PRO A 3 13.04 22.77 -33.02
N THR A 4 11.87 22.30 -32.62
CA THR A 4 11.74 21.21 -31.65
C THR A 4 12.29 19.93 -32.29
N THR A 5 13.50 19.52 -31.90
CA THR A 5 14.09 18.24 -32.29
C THR A 5 13.15 17.10 -31.92
N LYS A 6 12.66 16.35 -32.91
CA LYS A 6 11.88 15.11 -32.68
C LYS A 6 12.71 14.20 -31.79
N ARG A 7 12.28 13.95 -30.55
CA ARG A 7 12.91 12.96 -29.66
C ARG A 7 12.90 11.60 -30.37
N SER A 8 14.08 11.02 -30.54
CA SER A 8 14.26 9.67 -31.07
C SER A 8 13.50 8.65 -30.21
N LYS A 9 12.81 7.72 -30.87
CA LYS A 9 12.03 6.67 -30.21
C LYS A 9 12.99 5.70 -29.51
N LYS A 10 12.82 5.52 -28.20
CA LYS A 10 13.53 4.48 -27.45
C LYS A 10 12.96 3.10 -27.78
N LEU A 11 13.86 2.15 -28.02
CA LEU A 11 13.57 0.76 -28.28
C LEU A 11 13.91 -0.10 -27.05
N LEU A 12 13.37 -1.31 -27.02
CA LEU A 12 13.71 -2.34 -26.05
C LEU A 12 14.18 -3.56 -26.85
N LEU A 13 15.42 -3.96 -26.66
CA LEU A 13 16.00 -5.18 -27.22
C LEU A 13 16.20 -6.19 -26.09
N GLU A 14 15.79 -7.43 -26.32
CA GLU A 14 16.00 -8.53 -25.37
C GLU A 14 17.16 -9.39 -25.87
N GLN A 15 18.15 -9.65 -25.01
CA GLN A 15 19.24 -10.59 -25.30
C GLN A 15 19.39 -11.63 -24.20
N LEU A 16 19.69 -12.88 -24.57
CA LEU A 16 20.00 -13.92 -23.61
C LEU A 16 21.47 -13.85 -23.23
N ALA A 17 21.75 -13.61 -21.95
CA ALA A 17 23.09 -13.76 -21.38
C ALA A 17 23.30 -15.24 -21.00
N SER A 18 24.31 -15.86 -21.61
CA SER A 18 24.70 -17.25 -21.36
C SER A 18 26.10 -17.33 -20.77
N CYS A 19 26.35 -18.38 -19.99
CA CYS A 19 27.67 -18.65 -19.42
C CYS A 19 28.68 -18.92 -20.53
N ALA A 20 29.78 -18.17 -20.57
CA ALA A 20 30.85 -18.35 -21.55
C ALA A 20 31.58 -19.70 -21.42
N SER A 21 31.49 -20.36 -20.25
CA SER A 21 32.15 -21.65 -20.00
C SER A 21 31.26 -22.86 -20.31
N CYS A 22 30.02 -22.89 -19.83
CA CYS A 22 29.12 -24.04 -19.98
C CYS A 22 27.93 -23.81 -20.91
N GLY A 23 27.75 -22.60 -21.45
CA GLY A 23 26.63 -22.24 -22.34
C GLY A 23 25.27 -22.06 -21.65
N GLN A 24 25.15 -22.35 -20.35
CA GLN A 24 23.89 -22.24 -19.62
C GLN A 24 23.35 -20.80 -19.62
N GLY A 25 22.06 -20.62 -19.92
CA GLY A 25 21.38 -19.32 -19.80
C GLY A 25 21.33 -18.81 -18.37
N ILE A 26 21.73 -17.57 -18.15
CA ILE A 26 21.83 -16.93 -16.82
C ILE A 26 20.66 -15.95 -16.61
N ALA A 27 20.48 -15.05 -17.57
CA ALA A 27 19.51 -13.97 -17.49
C ALA A 27 19.12 -13.46 -18.88
N LYS A 28 17.97 -12.80 -18.97
CA LYS A 28 17.60 -11.97 -20.11
C LYS A 28 17.98 -10.53 -19.81
N LEU A 29 18.77 -9.93 -20.69
CA LEU A 29 19.14 -8.53 -20.66
C LEU A 29 18.08 -7.72 -21.41
N LEU A 30 17.56 -6.68 -20.76
CA LEU A 30 16.63 -5.72 -21.34
C LEU A 30 17.40 -4.43 -21.66
N LEU A 31 17.78 -4.28 -22.93
CA LEU A 31 18.58 -3.17 -23.41
C LEU A 31 17.65 -2.04 -23.88
N ARG A 32 17.80 -0.84 -23.29
CA ARG A 32 16.95 0.33 -23.58
C ARG A 32 17.78 1.48 -24.11
N GLY A 33 17.61 1.79 -25.39
CA GLY A 33 18.31 2.88 -26.07
C GLY A 33 17.58 3.33 -27.33
N THR A 34 18.10 4.34 -28.01
CA THR A 34 17.73 4.65 -29.38
C THR A 34 18.26 3.57 -30.32
N LYS A 35 17.78 3.53 -31.57
CA LYS A 35 18.31 2.57 -32.56
C LYS A 35 19.83 2.70 -32.72
N GLN A 36 20.32 3.93 -32.86
CA GLN A 36 21.76 4.21 -32.98
C GLN A 36 22.56 3.74 -31.77
N GLU A 37 22.04 3.95 -30.55
CA GLU A 37 22.70 3.48 -29.33
C GLU A 37 22.75 1.93 -29.26
N LEU A 38 21.70 1.25 -29.71
CA LEU A 38 21.62 -0.22 -29.68
C LEU A 38 22.38 -0.91 -30.84
N ASP A 39 22.71 -0.18 -31.90
CA ASP A 39 23.50 -0.67 -33.04
C ASP A 39 25.02 -0.68 -32.72
N ASP A 40 25.45 -0.08 -31.60
CA ASP A 40 26.84 -0.15 -31.14
C ASP A 40 27.23 -1.60 -30.80
N ALA A 41 28.36 -2.07 -31.33
CA ALA A 41 28.83 -3.43 -31.11
C ALA A 41 29.38 -3.61 -29.67
N PHE A 42 28.93 -4.67 -29.01
CA PHE A 42 29.38 -5.07 -27.68
C PHE A 42 29.55 -6.59 -27.59
N ASP A 43 30.36 -7.02 -26.64
CA ASP A 43 30.56 -8.41 -26.28
C ASP A 43 30.00 -8.69 -24.88
N MET A 44 29.48 -9.89 -24.68
CA MET A 44 28.88 -10.32 -23.42
C MET A 44 29.78 -11.33 -22.73
N HIS A 45 30.28 -10.99 -21.54
CA HIS A 45 31.12 -11.89 -20.75
C HIS A 45 30.41 -12.21 -19.45
N TYR A 46 29.72 -13.35 -19.41
CA TYR A 46 29.03 -13.83 -18.23
C TYR A 46 29.50 -15.23 -17.84
N LEU A 47 29.59 -15.48 -16.54
CA LEU A 47 29.86 -16.79 -15.96
C LEU A 47 28.78 -17.10 -14.92
N CYS A 48 28.19 -18.29 -15.00
CA CYS A 48 27.18 -18.72 -14.02
C CYS A 48 27.84 -19.04 -12.68
N THR A 49 27.03 -19.09 -11.61
CA THR A 49 27.50 -19.39 -10.25
C THR A 49 28.18 -20.75 -10.09
N HIS A 50 27.95 -21.69 -11.01
CA HIS A 50 28.62 -23.00 -11.01
C HIS A 50 30.03 -22.92 -11.60
N CYS A 51 30.20 -22.26 -12.74
CA CYS A 51 31.51 -22.13 -13.41
C CYS A 51 32.41 -21.09 -12.74
N ALA A 52 31.81 -20.13 -12.04
CA ALA A 52 32.53 -19.16 -11.23
C ALA A 52 31.67 -18.79 -10.02
N PRO A 53 32.00 -19.30 -8.82
CA PRO A 53 31.31 -18.94 -7.60
C PRO A 53 31.27 -17.42 -7.44
N ALA A 54 30.07 -16.87 -7.24
CA ALA A 54 29.90 -15.44 -7.10
C ALA A 54 30.43 -14.98 -5.74
N VAL A 55 31.19 -13.89 -5.72
CA VAL A 55 31.45 -13.16 -4.48
C VAL A 55 30.13 -12.47 -4.08
N PRO A 56 29.67 -12.58 -2.83
CA PRO A 56 28.44 -11.92 -2.40
C PRO A 56 28.53 -10.41 -2.71
N ALA A 57 27.46 -9.85 -3.28
CA ALA A 57 27.38 -8.41 -3.47
C ALA A 57 27.47 -7.75 -2.09
N GLN A 58 28.37 -6.78 -1.90
CA GLN A 58 28.40 -6.00 -0.67
C GLN A 58 27.01 -5.37 -0.46
N GLN A 59 26.39 -5.67 0.69
CA GLN A 59 25.08 -5.11 1.04
C GLN A 59 25.17 -3.57 1.03
N GLY A 60 24.30 -2.91 0.27
CA GLY A 60 24.22 -1.44 0.22
C GLY A 60 24.76 -0.76 -1.05
N VAL A 61 25.28 -1.49 -2.04
CA VAL A 61 25.67 -0.87 -3.33
C VAL A 61 24.43 -0.52 -4.15
N ARG A 62 23.95 0.73 -4.01
CA ARG A 62 22.95 1.30 -4.90
C ARG A 62 23.49 1.29 -6.34
N LYS A 63 22.88 0.47 -7.21
CA LYS A 63 23.18 0.34 -8.65
C LYS A 63 23.30 1.71 -9.32
N ARG A 64 24.52 2.11 -9.70
CA ARG A 64 24.73 3.15 -10.71
C ARG A 64 24.91 2.48 -12.07
N VAL A 65 24.28 3.07 -13.08
CA VAL A 65 24.05 2.64 -14.47
C VAL A 65 25.29 2.18 -15.27
N LYS A 66 26.49 2.22 -14.71
CA LYS A 66 27.76 1.89 -15.39
C LYS A 66 28.47 0.63 -14.87
N GLN A 67 27.92 -0.06 -13.87
CA GLN A 67 28.57 -1.26 -13.31
C GLN A 67 28.56 -2.48 -14.25
N THR A 68 27.79 -2.45 -15.33
CA THR A 68 27.73 -3.56 -16.29
C THR A 68 28.97 -3.65 -17.18
N GLU A 69 29.83 -2.64 -17.22
CA GLU A 69 31.09 -2.67 -17.99
C GLU A 69 32.22 -3.42 -17.27
N ASP A 70 32.10 -3.60 -15.95
CA ASP A 70 33.04 -4.41 -15.16
C ASP A 70 32.58 -5.86 -15.08
N CYS A 71 33.20 -6.71 -15.92
CA CYS A 71 32.88 -8.14 -15.99
C CYS A 71 33.33 -8.95 -14.77
N THR A 72 34.03 -8.35 -13.81
CA THR A 72 34.42 -9.03 -12.57
C THR A 72 33.32 -8.97 -11.51
N LEU A 73 32.36 -8.04 -11.65
CA LEU A 73 31.32 -7.81 -10.66
C LEU A 73 30.19 -8.85 -10.70
N PRO A 74 29.48 -9.05 -9.57
CA PRO A 74 28.31 -9.90 -9.52
C PRO A 74 27.19 -9.44 -10.46
N THR A 75 26.65 -10.37 -11.24
CA THR A 75 25.47 -10.16 -12.07
C THR A 75 24.22 -10.33 -11.20
N VAL A 76 23.60 -9.21 -10.81
CA VAL A 76 22.45 -9.17 -9.89
C VAL A 76 21.16 -8.88 -10.64
N CYS A 77 20.14 -9.74 -10.46
CA CYS A 77 18.81 -9.56 -11.03
C CYS A 77 18.17 -8.24 -10.56
N ASP A 78 17.64 -7.42 -11.46
CA ASP A 78 16.90 -6.18 -11.15
C ASP A 78 15.49 -6.42 -10.59
N VAL A 79 15.02 -7.67 -10.59
CA VAL A 79 13.67 -8.02 -10.14
C VAL A 79 13.69 -8.59 -8.74
N CYS A 80 14.40 -9.71 -8.53
CA CYS A 80 14.49 -10.36 -7.23
C CYS A 80 15.76 -10.04 -6.44
N LEU A 81 16.65 -9.19 -6.98
CA LEU A 81 17.90 -8.76 -6.33
C LEU A 81 18.90 -9.89 -5.99
N ARG A 82 18.64 -11.13 -6.41
CA ARG A 82 19.56 -12.25 -6.25
C ARG A 82 20.68 -12.24 -7.29
N THR A 83 21.87 -12.62 -6.85
CA THR A 83 23.05 -12.86 -7.71
C THR A 83 22.83 -14.12 -8.55
N ARG A 84 23.08 -14.02 -9.85
CA ARG A 84 22.94 -15.14 -10.81
C ARG A 84 24.24 -15.57 -11.47
N GLY A 85 25.32 -14.83 -11.21
CA GLY A 85 26.64 -15.09 -11.76
C GLY A 85 27.54 -13.89 -11.54
N ARG A 86 28.57 -13.79 -12.37
CA ARG A 86 29.40 -12.58 -12.51
C ARG A 86 29.59 -12.28 -13.99
N GLY A 87 29.78 -11.02 -14.32
CA GLY A 87 29.89 -10.63 -15.71
C GLY A 87 29.11 -9.38 -16.08
N GLY A 88 29.33 -8.99 -17.32
CA GLY A 88 28.91 -7.71 -17.85
C GLY A 88 28.92 -7.68 -19.37
N ILE A 89 28.66 -6.49 -19.91
CA ILE A 89 28.77 -6.18 -21.32
C ILE A 89 29.90 -5.17 -21.51
N VAL A 90 30.73 -5.40 -22.51
CA VAL A 90 31.83 -4.50 -22.84
C VAL A 90 31.67 -4.00 -24.27
N PRO A 91 31.92 -2.71 -24.53
CA PRO A 91 31.99 -2.24 -25.89
C PRO A 91 33.11 -2.96 -26.63
N ARG A 92 32.87 -3.36 -27.89
CA ARG A 92 33.89 -4.04 -28.70
C ARG A 92 35.02 -3.10 -29.14
N ARG A 93 34.72 -1.79 -29.21
CA ARG A 93 35.72 -0.76 -29.51
C ARG A 93 36.32 -0.26 -28.20
N GLU A 94 37.63 -0.43 -28.06
CA GLU A 94 38.36 0.03 -26.88
C GLU A 94 38.19 1.54 -26.69
N GLY A 95 37.92 1.96 -25.45
CA GLY A 95 37.69 3.36 -25.09
C GLY A 95 36.31 3.92 -25.42
N SER A 96 35.40 3.16 -26.05
CA SER A 96 34.01 3.61 -26.23
C SER A 96 33.15 3.33 -24.97
N VAL A 97 31.99 3.97 -24.87
CA VAL A 97 31.07 3.84 -23.74
C VAL A 97 29.68 3.53 -24.27
N LEU A 98 29.06 2.48 -23.74
CA LEU A 98 27.71 2.08 -24.15
C LEU A 98 26.69 3.12 -23.66
N GLN A 99 25.91 3.66 -24.59
CA GLN A 99 24.95 4.75 -24.31
C GLN A 99 23.52 4.25 -24.02
N PHE A 100 23.28 2.94 -24.07
CA PHE A 100 22.00 2.33 -23.69
C PHE A 100 22.00 1.86 -22.24
N ALA A 101 20.80 1.74 -21.66
CA ALA A 101 20.63 1.18 -20.31
C ALA A 101 20.41 -0.34 -20.36
N VAL A 102 20.91 -1.06 -19.35
CA VAL A 102 20.77 -2.50 -19.23
C VAL A 102 20.03 -2.83 -17.95
N GLU A 103 18.97 -3.64 -18.05
CA GLU A 103 18.37 -4.31 -16.90
C GLU A 103 18.59 -5.81 -17.03
N VAL A 104 19.08 -6.45 -15.96
CA VAL A 104 19.33 -7.88 -15.88
C VAL A 104 18.14 -8.56 -15.23
N VAL A 105 17.46 -9.46 -15.95
CA VAL A 105 16.32 -10.22 -15.40
C VAL A 105 16.65 -11.71 -15.45
N CYS A 106 16.78 -12.34 -14.28
CA CYS A 106 17.05 -13.79 -14.23
C CYS A 106 15.91 -14.59 -14.87
N LEU A 107 16.23 -15.76 -15.44
CA LEU A 107 15.24 -16.57 -16.17
C LEU A 107 13.96 -16.85 -15.36
N PRO A 108 14.04 -17.25 -14.07
CA PRO A 108 12.82 -17.44 -13.26
C PRO A 108 11.96 -16.17 -13.15
N CYS A 109 12.58 -14.99 -13.02
CA CYS A 109 11.83 -13.74 -12.98
C CYS A 109 11.23 -13.37 -14.34
N THR A 110 11.87 -13.74 -15.46
CA THR A 110 11.29 -13.53 -16.79
C THR A 110 10.05 -14.38 -17.02
N GLU A 111 9.94 -15.52 -16.37
CA GLU A 111 8.78 -16.40 -16.43
C GLU A 111 7.66 -15.89 -15.53
N LYS A 112 7.98 -15.49 -14.29
CA LYS A 112 7.02 -15.11 -13.25
C LYS A 112 6.51 -13.66 -13.34
N TYR A 113 7.33 -12.71 -13.79
CA TYR A 113 7.00 -11.29 -13.70
C TYR A 113 6.98 -10.56 -15.04
N LYS A 114 6.23 -9.45 -15.05
CA LYS A 114 6.19 -8.47 -16.12
C LYS A 114 6.16 -7.06 -15.53
N ARG A 115 6.81 -6.10 -16.19
CA ARG A 115 6.84 -4.71 -15.76
C ARG A 115 5.57 -4.00 -16.23
N CYS A 116 4.78 -3.49 -15.29
CA CYS A 116 3.63 -2.65 -15.61
C CYS A 116 4.07 -1.21 -15.87
N SER A 117 3.79 -0.72 -17.08
CA SER A 117 4.22 0.62 -17.54
C SER A 117 3.53 1.81 -16.85
N ASP A 118 2.36 1.60 -16.23
CA ASP A 118 1.58 2.64 -15.56
C ASP A 118 1.71 2.61 -14.01
N CYS A 119 2.26 1.53 -13.45
CA CYS A 119 2.47 1.39 -12.01
C CYS A 119 3.74 2.13 -11.56
N GLY A 120 3.67 2.97 -10.52
CA GLY A 120 4.81 3.70 -9.97
C GLY A 120 5.02 5.06 -10.63
N GLY A 121 5.12 6.11 -9.81
CA GLY A 121 5.39 7.46 -10.27
C GLY A 121 6.72 7.51 -11.03
N GLY A 122 6.67 7.94 -12.29
CA GLY A 122 7.82 7.89 -13.18
C GLY A 122 8.98 8.76 -12.69
N SER A 123 10.06 8.12 -12.24
CA SER A 123 11.36 8.76 -12.10
C SER A 123 12.47 7.75 -12.39
N GLY A 124 13.21 7.96 -13.47
CA GLY A 124 14.38 7.15 -13.82
C GLY A 124 14.66 7.03 -15.33
N ARG A 125 15.95 6.87 -15.66
CA ARG A 125 16.41 6.46 -17.01
C ARG A 125 16.20 4.96 -17.28
N LEU A 126 16.04 4.16 -16.21
CA LEU A 126 15.63 2.75 -16.26
C LEU A 126 14.11 2.68 -16.42
N GLY A 127 13.59 1.61 -17.03
CA GLY A 127 12.20 1.55 -17.50
C GLY A 127 11.17 2.00 -16.45
N VAL A 128 10.21 2.84 -16.86
CA VAL A 128 9.11 3.25 -15.98
C VAL A 128 8.23 2.05 -15.66
N GLY A 129 7.89 1.85 -14.39
CA GLY A 129 6.97 0.79 -14.00
C GLY A 129 7.31 0.06 -12.70
N LYS A 130 6.37 -0.75 -12.21
CA LYS A 130 6.61 -1.73 -11.14
C LYS A 130 6.53 -3.16 -11.71
N TRP A 131 7.39 -4.06 -11.24
CA TRP A 131 7.32 -5.48 -11.54
C TRP A 131 6.14 -6.13 -10.80
N ARG A 132 5.37 -6.93 -11.53
CA ARG A 132 4.15 -7.59 -11.06
C ARG A 132 4.09 -9.01 -11.62
N CYS A 133 3.41 -9.92 -10.94
CA CYS A 133 3.10 -11.25 -11.49
C CYS A 133 2.39 -11.13 -12.85
N LYS A 134 2.69 -12.03 -13.78
CA LYS A 134 2.14 -11.99 -15.15
C LYS A 134 0.63 -12.24 -15.20
N GLU A 135 0.12 -12.97 -14.23
CA GLU A 135 -1.29 -13.28 -14.00
C GLU A 135 -2.14 -12.02 -13.82
N LEU A 136 -1.51 -10.89 -13.47
CA LEU A 136 -2.17 -9.58 -13.40
C LEU A 136 -2.26 -8.88 -14.76
N PHE A 137 -1.88 -9.49 -15.88
CA PHE A 137 -1.89 -8.84 -17.19
C PHE A 137 -2.74 -9.64 -18.16
N ASP A 138 -3.69 -8.96 -18.80
CA ASP A 138 -4.33 -9.50 -20.00
C ASP A 138 -3.31 -9.70 -21.12
N GLU A 139 -3.62 -10.62 -22.03
CA GLU A 139 -2.80 -10.90 -23.20
C GLU A 139 -2.55 -9.62 -24.03
N GLY A 140 -1.31 -9.43 -24.47
CA GLY A 140 -0.90 -8.25 -25.24
C GLY A 140 -0.83 -6.93 -24.46
N ARG A 141 -1.30 -6.84 -23.21
CA ARG A 141 -1.28 -5.58 -22.45
C ARG A 141 0.05 -5.28 -21.77
N LYS A 142 0.44 -3.99 -21.76
CA LYS A 142 1.64 -3.46 -21.09
C LYS A 142 1.37 -2.93 -19.67
N THR A 143 0.11 -2.97 -19.25
CA THR A 143 -0.37 -2.50 -17.95
C THR A 143 -1.08 -3.66 -17.27
N CYS A 144 -0.96 -3.77 -15.95
CA CYS A 144 -1.70 -4.78 -15.20
C CYS A 144 -3.19 -4.43 -15.08
N ASN A 145 -3.98 -5.33 -14.50
CA ASN A 145 -5.41 -5.20 -14.32
C ASN A 145 -5.79 -4.46 -13.02
N LEU A 146 -4.80 -4.13 -12.19
CA LEU A 146 -4.99 -3.30 -11.00
C LEU A 146 -5.28 -1.84 -11.37
N SER A 147 -6.00 -1.13 -10.49
CA SER A 147 -6.25 0.30 -10.65
C SER A 147 -4.95 1.10 -10.70
N HIS A 148 -4.84 1.95 -11.74
CA HIS A 148 -3.77 2.92 -11.95
C HIS A 148 -4.23 4.36 -11.68
N ALA A 149 -5.36 4.53 -10.98
CA ALA A 149 -5.96 5.83 -10.74
C ALA A 149 -4.98 6.76 -10.00
N ARG A 150 -4.60 7.86 -10.64
CA ARG A 150 -3.77 8.92 -10.03
C ARG A 150 -4.70 9.92 -9.36
N LEU A 151 -4.90 9.74 -8.07
CA LEU A 151 -5.89 10.50 -7.32
C LEU A 151 -5.54 11.99 -7.21
N GLY A 152 -4.26 12.38 -7.29
CA GLY A 152 -3.81 13.77 -7.40
C GLY A 152 -4.52 14.73 -6.42
N THR A 153 -4.86 15.93 -6.92
CA THR A 153 -5.76 16.91 -6.28
C THR A 153 -7.23 16.66 -6.65
N GLY A 154 -7.60 15.40 -6.86
CA GLY A 154 -8.98 14.93 -7.06
C GLY A 154 -9.88 15.38 -5.93
N GLU A 155 -11.13 15.74 -6.24
CA GLU A 155 -12.16 15.90 -5.21
C GLU A 155 -12.47 14.51 -4.64
N LEU A 156 -12.46 14.43 -3.31
CA LEU A 156 -12.77 13.25 -2.53
C LEU A 156 -14.01 13.50 -1.68
N GLU A 157 -14.82 12.47 -1.52
CA GLU A 157 -15.95 12.45 -0.60
C GLU A 157 -15.68 11.46 0.52
N LEU A 158 -15.82 11.89 1.76
CA LEU A 158 -15.65 11.06 2.95
C LEU A 158 -17.00 10.93 3.68
N ALA A 159 -17.40 9.70 3.97
CA ALA A 159 -18.51 9.41 4.86
C ALA A 159 -18.02 8.56 6.04
N VAL A 160 -18.60 8.78 7.21
CA VAL A 160 -18.40 7.95 8.40
C VAL A 160 -19.76 7.49 8.90
N TRP A 161 -19.92 6.19 9.03
CA TRP A 161 -21.14 5.53 9.45
C TRP A 161 -20.89 4.76 10.73
N GLU A 162 -21.83 4.81 11.67
CA GLU A 162 -21.90 3.88 12.79
C GLU A 162 -22.56 2.58 12.32
N VAL A 163 -21.91 1.43 12.51
CA VAL A 163 -22.36 0.14 11.98
C VAL A 163 -22.70 -0.83 13.10
N PRO A 164 -23.77 -1.64 13.00
CA PRO A 164 -24.66 -1.75 11.84
C PRO A 164 -25.77 -0.68 11.76
N ASP A 165 -25.98 0.13 12.80
CA ASP A 165 -27.16 1.00 12.95
C ASP A 165 -27.44 1.95 11.78
N ASP A 166 -26.43 2.68 11.29
CA ASP A 166 -26.63 3.62 10.18
C ASP A 166 -26.82 2.90 8.83
N VAL A 167 -26.58 1.58 8.74
CA VAL A 167 -26.45 0.86 7.45
C VAL A 167 -27.43 -0.30 7.27
N ASP A 168 -28.06 -0.78 8.35
CA ASP A 168 -28.91 -1.99 8.35
C ASP A 168 -30.12 -1.89 7.40
N GLN A 169 -30.66 -0.67 7.22
CA GLN A 169 -31.83 -0.42 6.37
C GLN A 169 -31.48 0.17 4.99
N GLU A 170 -30.20 0.30 4.67
CA GLU A 170 -29.75 1.01 3.47
C GLU A 170 -29.78 0.11 2.23
N LEU A 171 -30.63 0.46 1.27
CA LEU A 171 -30.80 -0.31 0.03
C LEU A 171 -29.50 -0.46 -0.79
N GLN A 172 -28.52 0.43 -0.58
CA GLN A 172 -27.24 0.43 -1.27
C GLN A 172 -26.12 -0.31 -0.53
N ILE A 173 -26.38 -0.89 0.65
CA ILE A 173 -25.33 -1.48 1.49
C ILE A 173 -24.54 -2.58 0.77
N GLU A 174 -25.20 -3.47 0.02
CA GLU A 174 -24.49 -4.50 -0.77
C GLU A 174 -23.58 -3.91 -1.84
N THR A 175 -23.97 -2.78 -2.45
CA THR A 175 -23.10 -2.08 -3.41
C THR A 175 -21.84 -1.55 -2.71
N VAL A 176 -22.00 -1.02 -1.50
CA VAL A 176 -20.89 -0.51 -0.68
C VAL A 176 -19.99 -1.65 -0.21
N LEU A 177 -20.55 -2.76 0.27
CA LEU A 177 -19.78 -3.94 0.69
C LEU A 177 -18.99 -4.53 -0.49
N ASN A 178 -19.60 -4.62 -1.67
CA ASN A 178 -18.92 -5.06 -2.89
C ASN A 178 -17.79 -4.09 -3.28
N ALA A 179 -17.99 -2.77 -3.15
CA ALA A 179 -16.94 -1.80 -3.38
C ALA A 179 -15.78 -1.95 -2.37
N CYS A 180 -16.11 -2.22 -1.10
CA CYS A 180 -15.12 -2.46 -0.06
C CYS A 180 -14.30 -3.73 -0.31
N GLU A 181 -14.97 -4.82 -0.67
CA GLU A 181 -14.33 -6.08 -1.02
C GLU A 181 -13.47 -5.94 -2.28
N ASN A 182 -13.93 -5.19 -3.30
CA ASN A 182 -13.13 -4.94 -4.49
C ASN A 182 -11.86 -4.13 -4.18
N LEU A 183 -11.95 -3.07 -3.38
CA LEU A 183 -10.77 -2.31 -2.96
C LEU A 183 -9.80 -3.17 -2.15
N TRP A 184 -10.32 -4.00 -1.24
CA TRP A 184 -9.51 -4.96 -0.50
C TRP A 184 -8.81 -5.96 -1.44
N LYS A 185 -9.54 -6.57 -2.38
CA LYS A 185 -8.98 -7.49 -3.39
C LYS A 185 -7.87 -6.83 -4.20
N GLU A 186 -8.09 -5.61 -4.69
CA GLU A 186 -7.06 -4.85 -5.41
C GLU A 186 -5.81 -4.63 -4.55
N ASN A 187 -5.99 -4.26 -3.28
CA ASN A 187 -4.89 -4.01 -2.36
C ASN A 187 -4.12 -5.29 -1.98
N VAL A 188 -4.81 -6.43 -1.83
CA VAL A 188 -4.20 -7.75 -1.63
C VAL A 188 -3.40 -8.16 -2.87
N LEU A 189 -3.96 -8.01 -4.06
CA LEU A 189 -3.27 -8.32 -5.32
C LEU A 189 -2.05 -7.42 -5.57
N ARG A 190 -1.93 -6.26 -4.90
CA ARG A 190 -0.68 -5.47 -4.91
C ARG A 190 0.49 -6.18 -4.22
N MET A 191 0.27 -7.27 -3.49
CA MET A 191 1.32 -8.15 -2.95
C MET A 191 1.95 -9.06 -4.01
N ALA A 192 1.37 -9.17 -5.21
CA ALA A 192 1.92 -9.95 -6.31
C ALA A 192 3.13 -9.25 -6.96
N VAL A 193 4.19 -9.05 -6.17
CA VAL A 193 5.42 -8.34 -6.50
C VAL A 193 6.64 -9.13 -6.01
N PRO A 194 7.81 -8.97 -6.65
CA PRO A 194 9.04 -9.66 -6.25
C PRO A 194 9.43 -9.41 -4.80
N GLU A 195 9.24 -8.18 -4.30
CA GLU A 195 9.62 -7.80 -2.94
C GLU A 195 8.89 -8.61 -1.85
N ILE A 196 7.73 -9.18 -2.18
CA ILE A 196 6.96 -10.05 -1.29
C ILE A 196 7.22 -11.52 -1.61
N LEU A 197 7.06 -11.91 -2.88
CA LEU A 197 7.05 -13.32 -3.28
C LEU A 197 8.44 -13.96 -3.41
N ASP A 198 9.50 -13.15 -3.57
CA ASP A 198 10.88 -13.62 -3.66
C ASP A 198 11.74 -13.15 -2.48
N SER A 199 11.11 -12.68 -1.39
CA SER A 199 11.83 -12.40 -0.14
C SER A 199 12.50 -13.68 0.36
N ASP A 200 13.80 -13.59 0.63
CA ASP A 200 14.60 -14.66 1.23
C ASP A 200 14.29 -14.82 2.73
N ALA A 201 13.71 -13.80 3.38
CA ALA A 201 13.15 -13.93 4.72
C ALA A 201 11.93 -14.86 4.68
N GLU A 202 11.83 -15.75 5.67
CA GLU A 202 10.61 -16.53 5.90
C GLU A 202 9.47 -15.56 6.20
N SER A 203 8.58 -15.38 5.22
CA SER A 203 7.32 -14.66 5.46
C SER A 203 6.41 -15.59 6.25
N PRO A 204 5.81 -15.15 7.37
CA PRO A 204 4.87 -15.97 8.12
C PRO A 204 3.66 -16.43 7.27
N LEU A 205 3.33 -15.71 6.20
CA LEU A 205 2.28 -16.11 5.26
C LEU A 205 2.71 -17.16 4.21
N GLY A 206 4.02 -17.41 4.08
CA GLY A 206 4.57 -18.35 3.11
C GLY A 206 4.16 -18.05 1.66
N LEU A 207 3.97 -16.77 1.30
CA LEU A 207 3.58 -16.38 -0.05
C LEU A 207 4.79 -16.48 -0.98
N LYS A 208 4.74 -17.38 -1.96
CA LYS A 208 5.82 -17.55 -2.96
C LYS A 208 5.31 -17.42 -4.39
N THR A 209 4.02 -17.55 -4.64
CA THR A 209 3.40 -17.52 -5.98
C THR A 209 2.17 -16.61 -6.01
N PHE A 210 1.68 -16.32 -7.21
CA PHE A 210 0.39 -15.64 -7.36
C PHE A 210 -0.76 -16.50 -6.82
N GLN A 211 -0.69 -17.81 -7.05
CA GLN A 211 -1.65 -18.79 -6.55
C GLN A 211 -1.72 -18.80 -5.02
N ASP A 212 -0.58 -18.66 -4.32
CA ASP A 212 -0.59 -18.52 -2.85
C ASP A 212 -1.44 -17.33 -2.38
N ILE A 213 -1.41 -16.20 -3.10
CA ILE A 213 -2.26 -15.04 -2.75
C ILE A 213 -3.74 -15.38 -2.95
N GLN A 214 -4.07 -16.12 -4.02
CA GLN A 214 -5.44 -16.54 -4.27
C GLN A 214 -5.94 -17.51 -3.20
N ASP A 215 -5.18 -18.57 -2.94
CA ASP A 215 -5.58 -19.68 -2.09
C ASP A 215 -5.43 -19.36 -0.61
N LYS A 216 -4.45 -18.57 -0.19
CA LYS A 216 -4.26 -18.28 1.25
C LYS A 216 -5.02 -17.05 1.72
N ILE A 217 -5.45 -16.18 0.80
CA ILE A 217 -6.00 -14.86 1.13
C ILE A 217 -7.34 -14.64 0.45
N LEU A 218 -7.36 -14.56 -0.88
CA LEU A 218 -8.54 -14.10 -1.62
C LEU A 218 -9.72 -15.07 -1.53
N GLN A 219 -9.47 -16.38 -1.47
CA GLN A 219 -10.53 -17.39 -1.36
C GLN A 219 -11.39 -17.23 -0.09
N HIS A 220 -10.87 -16.58 0.96
CA HIS A 220 -11.54 -16.41 2.23
C HIS A 220 -12.44 -15.16 2.29
N GLY A 221 -12.45 -14.36 1.22
CA GLY A 221 -13.24 -13.14 1.12
C GLY A 221 -12.75 -12.03 2.05
N TRP A 222 -13.39 -10.87 1.92
CA TRP A 222 -13.02 -9.69 2.70
C TRP A 222 -13.33 -9.89 4.20
N PRO A 223 -12.33 -9.87 5.10
CA PRO A 223 -12.50 -10.27 6.50
C PRO A 223 -13.40 -9.33 7.33
N ALA A 224 -13.64 -8.11 6.88
CA ALA A 224 -14.41 -7.11 7.62
C ALA A 224 -15.88 -7.01 7.19
N ARG A 225 -16.37 -7.91 6.34
CA ARG A 225 -17.80 -7.94 5.99
C ARG A 225 -18.69 -8.13 7.23
N GLU A 226 -18.32 -9.06 8.11
CA GLU A 226 -19.06 -9.34 9.35
C GLU A 226 -18.97 -8.17 10.34
N PHE A 227 -17.84 -7.45 10.36
CA PHE A 227 -17.69 -6.25 11.18
C PHE A 227 -18.74 -5.19 10.84
N VAL A 228 -19.07 -5.04 9.56
CA VAL A 228 -20.10 -4.07 9.12
C VAL A 228 -21.51 -4.57 9.41
N MET A 229 -21.79 -5.85 9.14
CA MET A 229 -23.17 -6.35 9.10
C MET A 229 -23.70 -6.94 10.41
N ARG A 230 -22.84 -7.43 11.30
CA ARG A 230 -23.31 -8.09 12.52
C ARG A 230 -23.44 -7.12 13.68
N ASP A 231 -24.53 -7.22 14.42
CA ASP A 231 -24.65 -6.61 15.74
C ASP A 231 -24.03 -7.52 16.80
N GLU A 232 -22.69 -7.55 16.85
CA GLU A 232 -21.93 -8.19 17.94
C GLU A 232 -21.54 -7.14 19.02
N THR A 233 -22.12 -5.95 18.95
CA THR A 233 -21.77 -4.84 19.84
C THR A 233 -22.41 -5.04 21.20
N TYR A 234 -21.59 -5.40 22.20
CA TYR A 234 -22.02 -5.43 23.59
C TYR A 234 -22.32 -4.01 24.10
N SER A 235 -23.13 -3.91 25.15
CA SER A 235 -23.37 -2.65 25.85
C SER A 235 -22.03 -1.96 26.17
N GLY A 236 -21.85 -0.73 25.69
CA GLY A 236 -20.59 -0.01 25.83
C GLY A 236 -19.65 -0.09 24.62
N GLN A 237 -20.03 -0.69 23.49
CA GLN A 237 -19.19 -0.75 22.29
C GLN A 237 -19.89 -0.16 21.07
N ARG A 238 -19.12 0.54 20.21
CA ARG A 238 -19.61 1.12 18.95
C ARG A 238 -18.60 0.88 17.83
N LYS A 239 -19.08 0.68 16.61
CA LYS A 239 -18.24 0.43 15.43
C LYS A 239 -18.49 1.50 14.39
N TYR A 240 -17.43 1.91 13.69
CA TYR A 240 -17.49 2.93 12.67
C TYR A 240 -16.82 2.46 11.38
N LEU A 241 -17.44 2.79 10.26
CA LEU A 241 -16.93 2.57 8.90
C LEU A 241 -16.73 3.93 8.23
N ALA A 242 -15.47 4.29 7.97
CA ALA A 242 -15.14 5.48 7.20
C ALA A 242 -14.74 5.11 5.77
N LEU A 243 -15.43 5.69 4.78
CA LEU A 243 -15.23 5.42 3.36
C LEU A 243 -14.84 6.69 2.62
N THR A 244 -13.72 6.63 1.91
CA THR A 244 -13.27 7.73 1.03
C THR A 244 -13.49 7.36 -0.43
N TRP A 245 -14.25 8.18 -1.14
CA TRP A 245 -14.58 8.03 -2.54
C TRP A 245 -13.88 9.09 -3.37
N ALA A 246 -13.29 8.70 -4.50
CA ALA A 246 -12.72 9.64 -5.47
C ALA A 246 -13.63 9.75 -6.69
N LYS A 247 -13.86 10.98 -7.18
CA LYS A 247 -14.59 11.17 -8.43
C LYS A 247 -13.80 10.62 -9.61
N ASN A 248 -14.50 9.86 -10.47
CA ASN A 248 -13.91 9.35 -11.71
C ASN A 248 -13.62 10.53 -12.64
N ARG A 249 -12.34 10.81 -12.89
CA ARG A 249 -11.92 11.79 -13.89
C ARG A 249 -11.74 11.10 -15.26
N PRO A 250 -12.40 11.55 -16.34
CA PRO A 250 -12.11 11.02 -17.66
C PRO A 250 -10.65 11.30 -18.05
N ARG A 251 -10.00 10.31 -18.69
CA ARG A 251 -8.54 10.29 -18.92
C ARG A 251 -8.04 11.36 -19.91
N ARG A 252 -8.93 12.12 -20.58
CA ARG A 252 -8.67 13.31 -21.40
C ARG A 252 -10.02 13.91 -21.83
N GLY A 253 -10.18 15.22 -21.69
CA GLY A 253 -11.29 15.98 -22.28
C GLY A 253 -12.25 16.59 -21.25
N LYS A 254 -12.35 17.92 -21.32
CA LYS A 254 -13.26 18.84 -20.63
C LYS A 254 -13.26 18.77 -19.10
N THR A 255 -12.71 19.81 -18.50
CA THR A 255 -13.05 20.27 -17.15
C THR A 255 -14.54 20.64 -17.14
N THR A 256 -15.41 19.65 -16.99
CA THR A 256 -16.78 19.94 -16.57
C THR A 256 -16.73 20.03 -15.06
N THR A 257 -16.86 21.23 -14.51
CA THR A 257 -17.13 21.44 -13.10
C THR A 257 -18.41 20.68 -12.75
N ILE A 258 -18.28 19.57 -12.03
CA ILE A 258 -19.36 18.63 -11.67
C ILE A 258 -20.31 19.21 -10.59
N GLY A 259 -20.21 20.52 -10.27
CA GLY A 259 -21.21 21.20 -9.46
C GLY A 259 -22.63 21.08 -10.04
N GLU A 260 -22.75 20.80 -11.34
CA GLU A 260 -24.03 20.75 -12.06
C GLU A 260 -24.78 19.41 -12.02
N ARG A 261 -24.18 18.30 -11.55
CA ARG A 261 -24.83 16.96 -11.66
C ARG A 261 -25.66 16.49 -10.46
N THR A 262 -25.62 17.18 -9.32
CA THR A 262 -26.41 16.77 -8.14
C THR A 262 -27.41 17.81 -7.65
N GLY A 263 -27.37 19.04 -8.17
CA GLY A 263 -28.32 20.12 -7.80
C GLY A 263 -28.34 20.48 -6.30
N LYS A 264 -27.44 19.92 -5.49
CA LYS A 264 -27.36 20.19 -4.06
C LYS A 264 -26.27 21.22 -3.79
N VAL A 265 -26.65 22.34 -3.20
CA VAL A 265 -25.73 23.36 -2.68
C VAL A 265 -24.84 22.69 -1.64
N VAL A 266 -23.53 22.66 -1.90
CA VAL A 266 -22.51 22.22 -0.93
C VAL A 266 -22.36 23.33 0.10
N LYS A 267 -22.49 23.01 1.39
CA LYS A 267 -22.24 23.99 2.47
C LYS A 267 -20.74 24.09 2.72
N ASP A 268 -20.25 25.28 3.06
CA ASP A 268 -18.82 25.47 3.36
C ASP A 268 -18.33 24.56 4.51
N ASP A 269 -19.18 24.31 5.51
CA ASP A 269 -18.91 23.41 6.65
C ASP A 269 -18.71 21.92 6.27
N ASP A 270 -19.09 21.52 5.05
CA ASP A 270 -18.87 20.16 4.57
C ASP A 270 -17.43 19.96 4.06
N TRP A 271 -16.65 21.01 3.84
CA TRP A 271 -15.24 20.87 3.46
C TRP A 271 -14.38 20.51 4.68
N LEU A 272 -13.79 19.30 4.63
CA LEU A 272 -12.89 18.79 5.67
C LEU A 272 -11.43 19.15 5.40
N PHE A 273 -11.11 19.31 4.11
CA PHE A 273 -9.78 19.61 3.61
C PHE A 273 -9.91 20.23 2.22
N ALA A 274 -8.83 20.83 1.69
CA ALA A 274 -8.83 21.54 0.39
C ALA A 274 -9.44 20.75 -0.79
N ASN A 275 -9.43 19.42 -0.73
CA ASN A 275 -10.00 18.55 -1.76
C ASN A 275 -10.84 17.40 -1.19
N ILE A 276 -11.23 17.46 0.10
CA ILE A 276 -12.00 16.40 0.77
C ILE A 276 -13.25 17.02 1.36
N ARG A 277 -14.41 16.56 0.93
CA ARG A 277 -15.71 16.97 1.48
C ARG A 277 -16.38 15.83 2.21
N ARG A 278 -17.15 16.16 3.24
CA ARG A 278 -18.07 15.25 3.91
C ARG A 278 -19.20 14.89 2.96
N THR A 279 -19.64 13.63 2.97
CA THR A 279 -20.82 13.16 2.25
C THR A 279 -21.65 12.28 3.17
N ARG A 280 -22.96 12.25 2.91
CA ARG A 280 -23.91 11.32 3.54
C ARG A 280 -24.45 10.31 2.52
N ILE A 281 -23.80 10.21 1.37
CA ILE A 281 -24.20 9.29 0.32
C ILE A 281 -23.35 8.05 0.46
N PHE A 282 -24.00 6.89 0.60
CA PHE A 282 -23.35 5.59 0.76
C PHE A 282 -22.41 5.25 -0.40
N ALA A 283 -22.90 5.38 -1.63
CA ALA A 283 -22.13 5.18 -2.86
C ALA A 283 -22.31 6.38 -3.81
N PRO A 284 -21.50 7.44 -3.68
CA PRO A 284 -21.65 8.63 -4.51
C PRO A 284 -21.49 8.30 -5.99
N ALA A 285 -22.49 8.64 -6.81
CA ALA A 285 -22.50 8.34 -8.24
C ALA A 285 -21.25 8.86 -8.96
N GLY A 286 -20.72 8.07 -9.90
CA GLY A 286 -19.53 8.41 -10.68
C GLY A 286 -18.24 8.46 -9.85
N SER A 287 -18.19 7.74 -8.74
CA SER A 287 -17.02 7.70 -7.85
C SER A 287 -16.50 6.27 -7.70
N MET A 288 -15.22 6.15 -7.34
CA MET A 288 -14.58 4.89 -6.99
C MET A 288 -14.15 4.93 -5.52
N LEU A 289 -14.29 3.82 -4.80
CA LEU A 289 -13.81 3.73 -3.43
C LEU A 289 -12.28 3.68 -3.43
N VAL A 290 -11.65 4.50 -2.60
CA VAL A 290 -10.18 4.64 -2.54
C VAL A 290 -9.60 4.55 -1.13
N GLY A 291 -10.45 4.48 -0.10
CA GLY A 291 -10.01 4.31 1.28
C GLY A 291 -11.10 3.74 2.16
N ILE A 292 -10.72 2.85 3.08
CA ILE A 292 -11.58 2.22 4.08
C ILE A 292 -10.85 2.29 5.42
N TRP A 293 -11.55 2.77 6.44
CA TRP A 293 -11.13 2.69 7.83
C TRP A 293 -12.23 2.07 8.67
N LEU A 294 -11.82 1.12 9.50
CA LEU A 294 -12.65 0.43 10.46
C LEU A 294 -12.23 0.95 11.83
N SER A 295 -13.19 1.31 12.66
CA SER A 295 -12.90 1.75 14.02
C SER A 295 -13.84 1.11 15.01
N HIS A 296 -13.29 0.61 16.12
CA HIS A 296 -14.08 -0.02 17.18
C HIS A 296 -13.76 0.69 18.48
N TRP A 297 -14.76 1.38 19.02
CA TRP A 297 -14.67 2.10 20.27
C TRP A 297 -15.28 1.26 21.39
N ASP A 298 -14.45 0.90 22.38
CA ASP A 298 -14.89 0.33 23.63
C ASP A 298 -14.93 1.43 24.69
N MET A 299 -16.15 1.79 25.09
CA MET A 299 -16.44 2.85 26.06
C MET A 299 -16.04 2.44 27.47
N ASN A 300 -16.19 1.16 27.81
CA ASN A 300 -15.88 0.63 29.13
C ASN A 300 -14.38 0.65 29.40
N ARG A 301 -13.58 0.29 28.38
CA ARG A 301 -12.12 0.26 28.44
C ARG A 301 -11.49 1.58 28.01
N ARG A 302 -12.30 2.50 27.49
CA ARG A 302 -11.86 3.78 26.91
C ARG A 302 -10.77 3.59 25.85
N THR A 303 -10.90 2.56 25.01
CA THR A 303 -9.96 2.30 23.92
C THR A 303 -10.66 2.47 22.58
N ILE A 304 -9.93 2.97 21.57
CA ILE A 304 -10.37 2.96 20.19
C ILE A 304 -9.35 2.21 19.34
N HIS A 305 -9.81 1.14 18.72
CA HIS A 305 -9.06 0.43 17.70
C HIS A 305 -9.29 1.08 16.34
N ILE A 306 -8.23 1.28 15.56
CA ILE A 306 -8.31 1.79 14.19
C ILE A 306 -7.56 0.82 13.27
N SER A 307 -8.22 0.39 12.20
CA SER A 307 -7.61 -0.49 11.20
C SER A 307 -8.04 -0.13 9.79
N THR A 308 -7.21 -0.53 8.83
CA THR A 308 -7.52 -0.50 7.40
C THR A 308 -7.32 -1.91 6.85
N THR A 309 -8.06 -2.22 5.79
CA THR A 309 -8.02 -3.53 5.14
C THR A 309 -6.87 -3.64 4.13
N SER A 310 -6.05 -2.59 4.01
CA SER A 310 -4.94 -2.49 3.05
C SER A 310 -3.60 -2.95 3.68
N PRO A 311 -2.90 -3.93 3.09
CA PRO A 311 -1.62 -4.42 3.60
C PRO A 311 -0.44 -3.45 3.41
N PHE A 312 -0.62 -2.32 2.71
CA PHE A 312 0.47 -1.44 2.26
C PHE A 312 0.38 0.00 2.77
N ASP A 313 -0.46 0.27 3.78
CA ASP A 313 -0.98 1.62 3.98
C ASP A 313 -0.38 2.47 5.12
N PRO A 314 0.94 2.75 5.10
CA PRO A 314 1.43 3.90 5.85
C PRO A 314 1.96 5.03 4.95
N GLY A 315 2.37 4.76 3.69
CA GLY A 315 3.17 5.71 2.92
C GLY A 315 2.39 6.71 2.06
N ASP A 316 1.33 6.28 1.38
CA ASP A 316 0.60 7.11 0.39
C ASP A 316 -0.74 7.66 0.92
N LEU A 317 -1.10 7.33 2.17
CA LEU A 317 -2.32 7.82 2.84
C LEU A 317 -2.06 8.71 4.07
N GLU A 318 -0.82 9.06 4.44
CA GLU A 318 -0.53 9.80 5.69
C GLU A 318 -1.51 10.97 5.95
N ASP A 319 -1.89 11.75 4.93
CA ASP A 319 -2.83 12.87 5.09
C ASP A 319 -4.32 12.44 5.05
N ARG A 320 -4.69 11.49 4.19
CA ARG A 320 -6.09 11.08 4.01
C ARG A 320 -6.58 10.21 5.16
N SER A 321 -5.70 9.37 5.69
CA SER A 321 -5.94 8.61 6.91
C SER A 321 -6.24 9.54 8.08
N VAL A 322 -5.49 10.63 8.22
CA VAL A 322 -5.70 11.61 9.30
C VAL A 322 -7.08 12.25 9.20
N VAL A 323 -7.54 12.61 8.00
CA VAL A 323 -8.89 13.18 7.82
C VAL A 323 -9.98 12.15 8.12
N ALA A 324 -9.83 10.90 7.64
CA ALA A 324 -10.76 9.82 7.95
C ALA A 324 -10.87 9.54 9.46
N ILE A 325 -9.72 9.42 10.13
CA ILE A 325 -9.65 9.21 11.58
C ILE A 325 -10.24 10.41 12.33
N ALA A 326 -9.94 11.63 11.91
CA ALA A 326 -10.48 12.84 12.53
C ALA A 326 -12.01 12.89 12.41
N GLU A 327 -12.57 12.50 11.27
CA GLU A 327 -14.03 12.44 11.10
C GLU A 327 -14.67 11.31 11.93
N THR A 328 -13.99 10.17 12.08
CA THR A 328 -14.42 9.13 13.03
C THR A 328 -14.46 9.66 14.47
N LEU A 329 -13.41 10.38 14.90
CA LEU A 329 -13.41 11.02 16.22
C LEU A 329 -14.51 12.08 16.34
N ASN A 330 -14.83 12.80 15.27
CA ASN A 330 -15.94 13.74 15.25
C ASN A 330 -17.29 13.06 15.48
N ARG A 331 -17.51 11.89 14.87
CA ARG A 331 -18.71 11.06 15.11
C ARG A 331 -18.77 10.59 16.56
N ILE A 332 -17.67 10.06 17.10
CA ILE A 332 -17.56 9.64 18.51
C ILE A 332 -17.86 10.79 19.48
N ILE A 333 -17.33 11.99 19.23
CA ILE A 333 -17.60 13.18 20.06
C ILE A 333 -19.09 13.54 20.01
N THR A 334 -19.69 13.53 18.82
CA THR A 334 -21.10 13.88 18.62
C THR A 334 -22.00 12.88 19.35
N THR A 335 -21.76 11.59 19.17
CA THR A 335 -22.50 10.51 19.82
C THR A 335 -22.33 10.55 21.34
N GLY A 336 -21.08 10.60 21.82
CA GLY A 336 -20.78 10.57 23.25
C GLY A 336 -21.18 11.85 24.01
N SER A 337 -21.33 12.99 23.33
CA SER A 337 -21.84 14.22 23.95
C SER A 337 -23.37 14.24 24.06
N ASN A 338 -24.07 13.46 23.22
CA ASN A 338 -25.53 13.40 23.19
C ASN A 338 -26.10 12.29 24.09
N ASP A 339 -25.33 11.24 24.40
CA ASP A 339 -25.71 10.24 25.39
C ASP A 339 -25.64 10.85 26.80
N ALA A 340 -26.80 10.91 27.46
CA ALA A 340 -26.92 11.51 28.79
C ALA A 340 -26.18 10.68 29.85
N ALA A 341 -25.10 11.26 30.37
CA ALA A 341 -24.35 10.90 31.58
C ALA A 341 -23.47 9.62 31.52
N ALA A 342 -22.18 9.81 31.85
CA ALA A 342 -21.13 8.83 32.20
C ALA A 342 -20.20 8.27 31.10
N ILE A 343 -20.41 8.52 29.81
CA ILE A 343 -19.46 8.04 28.79
C ILE A 343 -18.25 8.98 28.68
N LEU A 344 -17.08 8.49 29.09
CA LEU A 344 -15.80 9.19 28.89
C LEU A 344 -15.25 8.90 27.49
N PRO A 345 -14.55 9.86 26.87
CA PRO A 345 -13.89 9.64 25.59
C PRO A 345 -12.77 8.58 25.70
N PRO A 346 -12.34 8.01 24.57
CA PRO A 346 -11.16 7.16 24.51
C PRO A 346 -9.95 7.82 25.19
N ALA A 347 -9.24 7.05 26.01
CA ALA A 347 -7.95 7.39 26.59
C ALA A 347 -6.78 6.75 25.82
N HIS A 348 -7.07 5.75 24.98
CA HIS A 348 -6.06 4.98 24.24
C HIS A 348 -6.51 4.77 22.80
N VAL A 349 -5.59 5.00 21.85
CA VAL A 349 -5.76 4.60 20.45
C VAL A 349 -4.79 3.47 20.15
N TRP A 350 -5.25 2.46 19.43
CA TRP A 350 -4.41 1.34 19.06
C TRP A 350 -4.74 0.81 17.68
N VAL A 351 -3.77 0.14 17.08
CA VAL A 351 -3.82 -0.39 15.73
C VAL A 351 -3.20 -1.77 15.68
N THR A 352 -3.62 -2.58 14.71
CA THR A 352 -3.00 -3.87 14.42
C THR A 352 -2.41 -3.88 13.02
N TYR A 353 -1.30 -4.60 12.84
CA TYR A 353 -0.80 -4.94 11.50
C TYR A 353 -0.24 -6.37 11.49
N ASN A 354 -0.36 -7.02 10.33
CA ASN A 354 0.15 -8.37 10.12
C ASN A 354 1.61 -8.31 9.68
N GLU A 355 2.43 -9.25 10.14
CA GLU A 355 3.80 -9.41 9.66
C GLU A 355 3.80 -10.01 8.23
N LEU A 356 4.05 -9.16 7.23
CA LEU A 356 3.99 -9.55 5.81
C LEU A 356 5.38 -9.73 5.19
N SER A 357 6.28 -8.79 5.45
CA SER A 357 7.68 -8.81 5.03
C SER A 357 8.48 -7.81 5.89
N PRO A 358 9.80 -8.01 6.05
CA PRO A 358 10.65 -7.08 6.81
C PRO A 358 10.57 -5.62 6.30
N VAL A 359 10.39 -5.43 5.00
CA VAL A 359 10.27 -4.09 4.40
C VAL A 359 8.96 -3.40 4.78
N ILE A 360 7.87 -4.14 4.92
CA ILE A 360 6.58 -3.60 5.36
C ILE A 360 6.64 -3.30 6.86
N GLU A 361 7.20 -4.20 7.64
CA GLU A 361 7.39 -4.02 9.08
C GLU A 361 8.19 -2.76 9.38
N GLN A 362 9.36 -2.59 8.75
CA GLN A 362 10.19 -1.39 8.90
C GLN A 362 9.42 -0.10 8.56
N ARG A 363 8.55 -0.12 7.53
CA ARG A 363 7.70 1.04 7.20
C ARG A 363 6.65 1.32 8.27
N MET A 364 6.09 0.29 8.90
CA MET A 364 5.14 0.44 10.00
C MET A 364 5.82 1.02 11.23
N GLU A 365 7.01 0.53 11.58
CA GLU A 365 7.80 1.08 12.68
C GLU A 365 8.17 2.55 12.44
N ASP A 366 8.64 2.89 11.24
CA ASP A 366 8.97 4.26 10.88
C ASP A 366 7.74 5.19 10.96
N ALA A 367 6.59 4.75 10.47
CA ALA A 367 5.38 5.58 10.41
C ALA A 367 4.67 5.71 11.77
N LEU A 368 4.51 4.62 12.51
CA LEU A 368 3.69 4.59 13.72
C LEU A 368 4.52 4.85 14.98
N ILE A 369 5.67 4.19 15.11
CA ILE A 369 6.52 4.34 16.30
C ILE A 369 7.29 5.65 16.20
N LYS A 370 8.14 5.80 15.17
CA LYS A 370 9.06 6.96 15.08
C LYS A 370 8.35 8.28 14.82
N LYS A 371 7.37 8.32 13.91
CA LYS A 371 6.68 9.58 13.54
C LYS A 371 5.43 9.89 14.37
N LYS A 372 4.69 8.88 14.85
CA LYS A 372 3.37 9.07 15.49
C LYS A 372 3.33 8.74 16.98
N GLY A 373 4.41 8.20 17.55
CA GLY A 373 4.57 7.97 18.99
C GLY A 373 3.74 6.80 19.52
N PHE A 374 3.49 5.79 18.69
CA PHE A 374 2.97 4.51 19.15
C PHE A 374 4.08 3.67 19.79
N PHE A 375 3.68 2.75 20.67
CA PHE A 375 4.56 1.77 21.31
C PHE A 375 4.04 0.36 21.07
N PRO A 376 4.93 -0.64 20.92
CA PRO A 376 4.55 -2.05 21.05
C PRO A 376 3.77 -2.29 22.34
N LEU A 377 2.75 -3.15 22.30
CA LEU A 377 1.88 -3.40 23.45
C LEU A 377 2.64 -3.81 24.72
N ASP A 378 3.65 -4.67 24.60
CA ASP A 378 4.48 -5.10 25.73
C ASP A 378 5.17 -3.92 26.41
N GLU A 379 5.78 -3.04 25.62
CA GLU A 379 6.43 -1.82 26.11
C GLU A 379 5.39 -0.84 26.69
N TYR A 380 4.21 -0.74 26.07
CA TYR A 380 3.15 0.16 26.50
C TYR A 380 2.62 -0.23 27.89
N VAL A 381 2.31 -1.51 28.12
CA VAL A 381 1.77 -1.99 29.41
C VAL A 381 2.82 -1.85 30.53
N GLN A 382 4.11 -2.01 30.21
CA GLN A 382 5.18 -1.73 31.18
C GLN A 382 5.24 -0.25 31.59
N ARG A 383 4.98 0.66 30.64
CA ARG A 383 4.98 2.12 30.88
C ARG A 383 3.71 2.63 31.58
N PHE A 384 2.58 1.95 31.40
CA PHE A 384 1.29 2.33 31.97
C PHE A 384 0.70 1.16 32.78
N PRO A 385 1.14 0.97 34.06
CA PRO A 385 0.78 -0.20 34.86
C PRO A 385 -0.71 -0.34 35.18
N ASP A 386 -1.48 0.75 35.06
CA ASP A 386 -2.94 0.78 35.23
C ASP A 386 -3.71 0.26 34.01
N VAL A 387 -3.02 0.12 32.87
CA VAL A 387 -3.62 -0.40 31.64
C VAL A 387 -3.35 -1.90 31.59
N LYS A 388 -4.37 -2.69 31.28
CA LYS A 388 -4.22 -4.13 31.21
C LYS A 388 -4.04 -4.58 29.76
N ARG A 389 -3.22 -5.61 29.54
CA ARG A 389 -3.05 -6.22 28.21
C ARG A 389 -4.39 -6.65 27.61
N GLU A 390 -5.27 -7.16 28.46
CA GLU A 390 -6.62 -7.60 28.08
C GLU A 390 -7.48 -6.47 27.51
N ASP A 391 -7.12 -5.19 27.66
CA ASP A 391 -7.84 -4.06 27.06
C ASP A 391 -7.64 -3.96 25.53
N PHE A 392 -6.63 -4.65 24.99
CA PHE A 392 -6.23 -4.63 23.58
C PHE A 392 -6.30 -6.02 22.97
N VAL A 393 -7.51 -6.55 22.83
CA VAL A 393 -7.75 -7.88 22.22
C VAL A 393 -7.80 -7.73 20.72
N GLU A 394 -6.90 -8.42 20.02
CA GLU A 394 -6.82 -8.43 18.56
C GLU A 394 -8.19 -8.73 17.90
N PRO A 395 -8.72 -7.84 17.05
CA PRO A 395 -10.01 -8.07 16.41
C PRO A 395 -9.88 -9.01 15.21
N LYS A 396 -10.78 -10.00 15.11
CA LYS A 396 -10.75 -11.02 14.03
C LYS A 396 -10.78 -10.44 12.62
N TYR A 397 -11.38 -9.26 12.43
CA TYR A 397 -11.52 -8.61 11.11
C TYR A 397 -10.24 -7.96 10.58
N THR A 398 -9.17 -7.86 11.38
CA THR A 398 -7.91 -7.21 10.98
C THR A 398 -6.91 -8.16 10.34
N ARG A 399 -7.18 -9.46 10.39
CA ARG A 399 -6.30 -10.49 9.83
C ARG A 399 -6.43 -10.51 8.31
N VAL A 400 -5.32 -10.29 7.62
CA VAL A 400 -5.25 -10.44 6.15
C VAL A 400 -5.38 -11.91 5.78
N VAL A 401 -4.83 -12.82 6.60
CA VAL A 401 -4.95 -14.27 6.43
C VAL A 401 -5.64 -14.86 7.65
N LYS A 402 -6.77 -15.54 7.43
CA LYS A 402 -7.36 -16.37 8.46
C LYS A 402 -6.43 -17.56 8.66
N ALA A 403 -5.96 -17.80 9.89
CA ALA A 403 -5.36 -19.07 10.23
C ALA A 403 -6.33 -20.16 9.76
N THR A 404 -5.88 -21.02 8.85
CA THR A 404 -6.65 -22.14 8.36
C THR A 404 -7.08 -22.99 9.56
N GLY A 405 -8.38 -23.01 9.87
CA GLY A 405 -8.93 -23.86 10.95
C GLY A 405 -10.04 -23.21 11.78
N TRP A 406 -11.27 -23.21 11.29
CA TRP A 406 -12.46 -23.22 12.17
C TRP A 406 -12.81 -24.64 12.66
N LYS A 407 -11.95 -25.62 12.35
CA LYS A 407 -11.93 -26.91 13.03
C LYS A 407 -10.93 -26.81 14.18
N GLN A 408 -11.40 -27.10 15.37
CA GLN A 408 -10.58 -27.24 16.57
C GLN A 408 -9.47 -28.27 16.30
N GLY A 409 -8.20 -27.86 16.36
CA GLY A 409 -7.04 -28.77 16.29
C GLY A 409 -6.16 -28.74 15.04
N ASP A 410 -6.40 -27.86 14.07
CA ASP A 410 -5.48 -27.67 12.94
C ASP A 410 -4.43 -26.60 13.30
N PRO A 411 -3.10 -26.86 13.24
CA PRO A 411 -2.07 -25.86 13.46
C PRO A 411 -2.02 -24.91 12.25
N GLY A 412 -3.02 -24.05 12.14
CA GLY A 412 -3.12 -23.06 11.08
C GLY A 412 -1.94 -22.11 11.07
N ILE A 413 -1.73 -21.46 9.92
CA ILE A 413 -0.75 -20.38 9.77
C ILE A 413 -1.21 -19.20 10.64
N ASP A 414 -0.76 -19.15 11.90
CA ASP A 414 -0.96 -18.00 12.77
C ASP A 414 0.08 -16.95 12.39
N THR A 415 -0.35 -15.95 11.62
CA THR A 415 0.53 -14.83 11.30
C THR A 415 0.65 -13.98 12.55
N PRO A 416 1.87 -13.64 13.03
CA PRO A 416 2.02 -12.73 14.15
C PRO A 416 1.30 -11.40 13.84
N VAL A 417 0.43 -10.99 14.76
CA VAL A 417 -0.25 -9.70 14.69
C VAL A 417 0.37 -8.80 15.73
N HIS A 418 0.94 -7.69 15.27
CA HIS A 418 1.52 -6.70 16.14
C HIS A 418 0.46 -5.71 16.58
N ILE A 419 0.44 -5.41 17.88
CA ILE A 419 -0.44 -4.41 18.48
C ILE A 419 0.43 -3.21 18.87
N LEU A 420 0.10 -2.06 18.30
CA LEU A 420 0.72 -0.78 18.63
C LEU A 420 -0.29 0.12 19.32
N VAL A 421 0.11 0.73 20.43
CA VAL A 421 -0.76 1.54 21.29
C VAL A 421 -0.17 2.94 21.49
N LYS A 422 -1.02 3.95 21.49
CA LYS A 422 -0.69 5.33 21.83
C LYS A 422 -1.68 5.85 22.88
N THR A 423 -1.16 6.49 23.91
CA THR A 423 -1.98 7.16 24.92
C THR A 423 -2.51 8.49 24.36
N LEU A 424 -3.79 8.76 24.62
CA LEU A 424 -4.39 10.08 24.43
C LEU A 424 -4.34 10.88 25.75
N GLY A 425 -4.20 10.19 26.89
CA GLY A 425 -4.02 10.77 28.22
C GLY A 425 -5.12 10.38 29.21
N LYS A 426 -4.76 10.13 30.47
CA LYS A 426 -5.69 9.63 31.50
C LYS A 426 -6.85 10.59 31.81
N SER A 427 -6.55 11.89 31.78
CA SER A 427 -7.53 12.97 31.99
C SER A 427 -8.17 13.44 30.67
N MET A 428 -8.28 12.54 29.68
CA MET A 428 -8.98 12.84 28.43
C MET A 428 -10.47 13.11 28.70
N ASN A 429 -10.96 14.22 28.15
CA ASN A 429 -12.37 14.63 28.16
C ASN A 429 -12.75 15.13 26.75
N TRP A 430 -14.05 15.32 26.50
CA TRP A 430 -14.56 15.65 25.18
C TRP A 430 -13.91 16.91 24.57
N TYR A 431 -13.70 17.94 25.39
CA TYR A 431 -13.01 19.17 24.97
C TYR A 431 -11.56 18.91 24.52
N ARG A 432 -10.81 18.11 25.29
CA ARG A 432 -9.42 17.76 24.96
C ARG A 432 -9.33 16.88 23.72
N LEU A 433 -10.27 15.96 23.53
CA LEU A 433 -10.33 15.13 22.33
C LEU A 433 -10.59 15.98 21.08
N GLN A 434 -11.52 16.94 21.18
CA GLN A 434 -11.79 17.91 20.11
C GLN A 434 -10.53 18.74 19.78
N LYS A 435 -9.80 19.22 20.80
CA LYS A 435 -8.55 19.96 20.61
C LYS A 435 -7.48 19.12 19.92
N LEU A 436 -7.30 17.86 20.35
CA LEU A 436 -6.34 16.93 19.75
C LEU A 436 -6.66 16.67 18.27
N LYS A 437 -7.93 16.44 17.94
CA LYS A 437 -8.42 16.29 16.56
C LYS A 437 -8.00 17.48 15.70
N MET A 438 -8.25 18.71 16.16
CA MET A 438 -7.90 19.92 15.41
C MET A 438 -6.38 20.07 15.23
N GLN A 439 -5.58 19.71 16.24
CA GLN A 439 -4.11 19.76 16.17
C GLN A 439 -3.52 18.79 15.15
N GLU A 440 -4.00 17.54 15.10
CA GLU A 440 -3.52 16.53 14.14
C GLU A 440 -3.85 16.92 12.69
N VAL A 441 -5.05 17.43 12.44
CA VAL A 441 -5.45 17.94 11.10
C VAL A 441 -4.61 19.15 10.71
N SER A 442 -4.41 20.11 11.63
CA SER A 442 -3.61 21.33 11.37
C SER A 442 -2.12 21.04 11.13
N THR A 443 -1.54 20.09 11.87
CA THR A 443 -0.14 19.68 11.67
C THR A 443 0.06 19.05 10.30
N SER A 444 -0.95 18.31 9.83
CA SER A 444 -0.95 17.69 8.51
C SER A 444 -1.07 18.76 7.39
N LEU A 445 -1.83 19.84 7.64
CA LEU A 445 -1.91 21.00 6.74
C LEU A 445 -0.58 21.75 6.61
N LEU A 446 0.11 22.01 7.72
CA LEU A 446 1.37 22.78 7.74
C LEU A 446 2.51 22.08 6.98
N ARG A 447 2.56 20.74 6.99
CA ARG A 447 3.56 19.96 6.23
C ARG A 447 3.44 20.17 4.70
N ARG A 448 2.32 20.69 4.20
CA ARG A 448 2.08 20.93 2.77
C ARG A 448 2.35 22.36 2.30
N GLY A 449 2.74 23.28 3.19
CA GLY A 449 2.87 24.69 2.83
C GLY A 449 1.56 25.33 2.35
N CYS A 450 0.40 24.76 2.72
CA CYS A 450 -0.89 25.41 2.52
C CYS A 450 -1.04 26.52 3.57
N PRO A 451 -1.32 27.78 3.16
CA PRO A 451 -1.61 28.82 4.13
C PRO A 451 -2.90 28.46 4.88
N LEU A 452 -2.85 28.57 6.21
CA LEU A 452 -4.04 28.52 7.05
C LEU A 452 -4.91 29.73 6.63
N GLY A 453 -5.99 29.46 5.91
CA GLY A 453 -7.04 30.46 5.69
C GLY A 453 -7.76 30.64 7.02
N LEU A 454 -7.47 31.76 7.68
CA LEU A 454 -8.30 32.34 8.74
C LEU A 454 -9.57 32.92 8.13
#